data_AF-A0A961ZAS1-F1
#
_entry.id   AF-A0A961ZAS1-F1
#
_cell.length_a   1.000
_cell.length_b   1.000
_cell.length_c   1.000
_cell.angle_alpha   90.00
_cell.angle_beta   90.00
_cell.angle_gamma   90.00
#
_symmetry.space_group_name_H-M   'P 1'
#
loop_
_entity.id
_entity.type
_entity.pdbx_description
1 polymer ?
#
loop_
_entity_poly.entity_id
_entity_poly.type
_entity_poly.pdbx_seq_one_letter_code
_entity_poly.pdbx_strand_id
1 'polypeptide(L)' 'MRLLIAGWQGQLARSFVDAAALRSDISALALGRPALDLCEVRGIER' A
#
# COMPACT_ATOMS: atom_id res chain seq x y z
N MET A 1 8.16 2.10 11.30
CA MET A 1 6.71 2.16 11.05
C MET A 1 6.35 1.28 9.86
N ARG A 2 5.21 0.60 9.89
CA ARG A 2 4.72 -0.21 8.77
C ARG A 2 3.53 0.48 8.14
N LEU A 3 3.57 0.71 6.82
CA LEU A 3 2.53 1.36 6.05
C LEU A 3 1.95 0.37 5.03
N LEU A 4 0.63 0.26 5.00
CA LEU A 4 -0.11 -0.41 3.93
C LEU A 4 -0.77 0.66 3.06
N ILE A 5 -0.53 0.62 1.75
CA ILE A 5 -1.07 1.59 0.79
C ILE A 5 -1.95 0.85 -0.21
N ALA A 6 -3.25 1.14 -0.24
CA ALA A 6 -4.15 0.59 -1.26
C ALA A 6 -4.11 1.44 -2.54
N GLY A 7 -4.39 0.81 -3.69
CA GLY A 7 -4.40 1.47 -4.99
C GLY A 7 -3.01 1.66 -5.59
N TRP A 8 -2.14 0.64 -5.54
CA TRP A 8 -0.76 0.63 -6.05
C TRP A 8 -0.56 1.29 -7.42
N GLN A 9 -1.52 1.17 -8.35
CA GLN A 9 -1.42 1.75 -9.70
C GLN A 9 -1.66 3.28 -9.74
N GLY A 10 -2.09 3.88 -8.63
CA GLY A 10 -2.33 5.32 -8.52
C GLY A 10 -1.05 6.13 -8.34
N GLN A 11 -1.05 7.36 -8.86
CA GLN A 11 0.11 8.26 -8.80
C GLN A 11 0.59 8.50 -7.36
N LEU A 12 -0.33 8.71 -6.42
CA LEU A 12 0.01 8.93 -5.01
C LEU A 12 0.66 7.70 -4.36
N ALA A 13 0.15 6.51 -4.64
CA ALA A 13 0.71 5.28 -4.09
C ALA A 13 2.14 5.07 -4.56
N ARG A 14 2.42 5.39 -5.84
CA ARG A 14 3.76 5.33 -6.40
C ARG A 14 4.71 6.32 -5.72
N SER A 15 4.31 7.58 -5.62
CA SER A 15 5.11 8.62 -4.96
C SER A 15 5.39 8.31 -3.49
N PHE A 16 4.44 7.69 -2.78
CA PHE A 16 4.65 7.27 -1.38
C PHE A 16 5.63 6.13 -1.25
N VAL A 17 5.64 5.17 -2.16
CA VAL A 17 6.61 4.08 -2.15
C VAL A 17 8.02 4.60 -2.42
N ASP A 18 8.16 5.52 -3.39
CA ASP A 18 9.44 6.15 -3.70
C ASP A 18 9.95 6.98 -2.50
N ALA A 19 9.08 7.73 -1.83
CA ALA A 19 9.43 8.48 -0.62
C ALA A 19 9.77 7.57 0.57
N ALA A 20 9.06 6.44 0.73
CA ALA A 20 9.32 5.48 1.79
C ALA A 20 10.67 4.77 1.62
N ALA A 21 11.10 4.51 0.38
CA ALA A 21 12.41 3.91 0.10
C ALA A 21 13.59 4.76 0.59
N LEU A 22 13.40 6.07 0.73
CA LEU A 22 14.40 7.01 1.26
C LEU A 22 14.44 7.07 2.80
N ARG A 23 13.56 6.32 3.48
CA ARG A 23 13.40 6.35 4.94
C ARG A 23 13.60 4.98 5.55
N SER A 24 14.73 4.77 6.22
CA SER A 24 15.09 3.49 6.84
C SER A 24 14.17 3.08 7.99
N ASP A 25 13.43 4.02 8.57
CA ASP A 25 12.47 3.76 9.64
C ASP A 25 11.07 3.38 9.12
N ILE A 26 10.86 3.38 7.80
CA ILE A 26 9.56 3.07 7.18
C ILE A 26 9.67 1.80 6.33
N SER A 27 8.71 0.89 6.52
CA SER A 27 8.47 -0.23 5.63
C SER A 27 7.09 -0.04 4.99
N ALA A 28 7.05 0.21 3.68
CA ALA A 28 5.82 0.39 2.93
C ALA A 28 5.49 -0.84 2.07
N LEU A 29 4.22 -1.25 2.09
CA LEU A 29 3.67 -2.26 1.19
C LEU A 29 2.49 -1.64 0.46
N ALA A 30 2.55 -1.59 -0.86
CA ALA A 30 1.47 -1.09 -1.68
C ALA A 30 0.78 -2.23 -2.43
N LEU A 31 -0.56 -2.28 -2.36
CA LEU A 31 -1.40 -3.32 -2.93
C LEU A 31 -2.46 -2.71 -3.86
N GLY A 32 -2.92 -3.50 -4.81
CA GLY A 32 -4.07 -3.19 -5.66
C GLY A 32 -4.94 -4.42 -5.84
N ARG A 33 -5.98 -4.30 -6.67
CA ARG A 33 -6.82 -5.44 -7.02
C ARG A 33 -6.05 -6.44 -7.90
N PRO A 34 -6.23 -7.75 -7.71
CA PRO A 34 -7.18 -8.40 -6.78
C PRO A 34 -6.61 -8.67 -5.38
N ALA A 35 -5.34 -8.32 -5.10
CA ALA A 35 -4.66 -8.69 -3.86
C ALA A 35 -5.26 -8.07 -2.59
N LEU A 36 -5.77 -6.84 -2.70
CA LEU A 36 -6.57 -6.18 -1.67
C LEU A 36 -7.69 -5.39 -2.35
N ASP A 37 -8.93 -5.77 -2.11
CA ASP A 37 -10.10 -5.03 -2.55
C ASP A 37 -10.81 -4.42 -1.33
N LEU A 38 -10.79 -3.09 -1.25
CA LEU A 38 -11.40 -2.35 -0.15
C LEU A 38 -12.94 -2.43 -0.16
N CYS A 39 -13.54 -2.80 -1.29
CA CYS A 39 -14.98 -3.03 -1.38
C CYS A 39 -15.38 -4.41 -0.84
N GLU A 40 -14.42 -5.33 -0.66
CA GLU A 40 -14.65 -6.70 -0.19
C GLU A 40 -14.07 -6.91 1.21
N VAL A 41 -14.89 -6.66 2.24
CA VAL A 41 -14.47 -6.70 3.65
C VAL A 41 -13.78 -8.01 4.05
N ARG A 42 -14.22 -9.14 3.48
CA ARG A 42 -13.62 -10.47 3.76
C ARG A 42 -12.14 -10.56 3.42
N GLY A 43 -11.65 -9.71 2.51
CA GLY A 43 -10.24 -9.66 2.11
C GLY A 43 -9.37 -8.78 3.02
N ILE A 44 -9.96 -8.00 3.94
CA ILE A 44 -9.27 -6.98 4.73
C ILE A 44 -8.84 -7.53 6.10
N GLU A 45 -9.65 -8.39 6.72
CA GLU A 45 -9.43 -8.88 8.09
C GLU A 45 -8.43 -10.05 8.19
N ARG A 46 -7.71 -10.37 7.11
CA ARG A 46 -6.76 -11.51 7.06
C ARG A 46 -5.38 -11.18 7.58
#